data_AF-A0A2H0FNQ2-F1
#
_entry.id   AF-A0A2H0FNQ2-F1
#
_cell.length_a   1.000
_cell.length_b   1.000
_cell.length_c   1.000
_cell.angle_alpha   90.00
_cell.angle_beta   90.00
_cell.angle_gamma   90.00
#
_symmetry.space_group_name_H-M   'P 1'
#
loop_
_entity.id
_entity.type
_entity.pdbx_description
1 polymer ?
#
loop_
_entity_poly.entity_id
_entity_poly.type
_entity_poly.pdbx_seq_one_letter_code
_entity_poly.pdbx_strand_id
1 'polypeptide(L)'
;MTNAQKWVTVFLILFVLLLALSKLTNKDEKSSAANYSEENVNPNETVQINAEKLISQNKCLTCHGRDLGGSGMGPSLTNLSDNWEKDALINYLKDPSSFLNIARMAVLREKYGSDMPAVKNLSNDEISAIAEFLLKLKRD
;
A
#
# COMPACT_ATOMS: atom_id res chain seq x y z
N MET A 1 39.90 -12.90 34.50
CA MET A 1 39.02 -13.12 33.32
C MET A 1 39.39 -14.45 32.68
N THR A 2 38.43 -15.36 32.53
CA THR A 2 38.66 -16.65 31.86
C THR A 2 38.86 -16.43 30.35
N ASN A 3 39.57 -17.35 29.68
CA ASN A 3 39.78 -17.26 28.24
C ASN A 3 38.46 -17.17 27.47
N ALA A 4 37.40 -17.82 27.95
CA ALA A 4 36.05 -17.72 27.39
C ALA A 4 35.46 -16.30 27.44
N GLN A 5 35.67 -15.57 28.54
CA GLN A 5 35.16 -14.21 28.69
C GLN A 5 35.85 -13.20 27.76
N LYS A 6 37.10 -13.47 27.36
CA LYS A 6 37.83 -12.69 26.35
C LYS A 6 37.23 -12.87 24.96
N TRP A 7 36.85 -14.09 24.59
CA TRP A 7 36.20 -14.36 23.30
C TRP A 7 34.79 -13.76 23.23
N VAL A 8 34.02 -13.82 24.33
CA VAL A 8 32.69 -13.19 24.41
C VAL A 8 32.76 -11.68 24.26
N THR A 9 33.72 -11.02 24.91
CA THR A 9 33.89 -9.55 24.79
C THR A 9 34.35 -9.12 23.40
N VAL A 10 35.26 -9.86 22.76
CA VAL A 10 35.67 -9.61 21.38
C VAL A 10 34.48 -9.75 20.41
N PHE A 11 33.66 -10.79 20.58
CA PHE A 11 32.50 -11.02 19.71
C PHE A 11 31.43 -9.93 19.88
N LEU A 12 31.20 -9.47 21.11
CA LEU A 12 30.25 -8.39 21.41
C LEU A 12 30.70 -7.07 20.77
N ILE A 13 31.99 -6.72 20.89
CA ILE A 13 32.53 -5.51 20.27
C ILE A 13 32.45 -5.57 18.75
N LEU A 14 32.77 -6.74 18.14
CA LEU A 14 32.64 -6.94 16.70
C LEU A 14 31.18 -6.79 16.23
N PHE A 15 30.23 -7.35 16.97
CA PHE A 15 28.80 -7.24 16.65
C PHE A 15 28.31 -5.79 16.73
N VAL A 16 28.71 -5.05 17.77
CA VAL A 16 28.38 -3.62 17.90
C VAL A 16 29.01 -2.80 16.77
N LEU A 17 30.24 -3.12 16.36
CA LEU A 17 30.90 -2.48 15.23
C LEU A 17 30.16 -2.74 13.91
N LEU A 18 29.71 -3.97 13.67
CA LEU A 18 28.92 -4.34 12.50
C LEU A 18 27.57 -3.62 12.46
N LEU A 19 26.90 -3.48 13.61
CA LEU A 19 25.66 -2.69 13.69
C LEU A 19 25.90 -1.20 13.40
N ALA A 20 27.01 -0.62 13.88
CA ALA A 20 27.38 0.76 13.58
C ALA A 20 27.69 0.97 12.09
N LEU A 21 28.35 0.00 11.43
CA LEU A 21 28.58 0.02 9.99
C LEU A 21 27.28 -0.15 9.19
N SER A 22 26.33 -0.97 9.67
CA SER A 22 24.99 -1.08 9.07
C SER A 22 24.20 0.24 9.14
N LYS A 23 24.40 1.06 10.18
CA LYS A 23 23.85 2.42 10.26
C LYS A 23 24.49 3.40 9.27
N LEU A 24 25.76 3.20 8.90
CA LEU A 24 26.47 4.05 7.94
C LEU A 24 26.13 3.70 6.47
N THR A 25 25.84 2.44 6.17
CA THR A 25 25.39 2.01 4.83
C THR A 25 23.92 2.34 4.53
N ASN A 26 23.11 2.69 5.55
CA ASN A 26 21.75 3.21 5.37
C ASN A 26 21.76 4.75 5.25
N LYS A 27 22.55 5.30 4.32
CA LYS A 27 22.55 6.73 3.98
C LYS A 27 22.25 6.98 2.50
N ASP A 28 21.36 6.18 1.97
CA ASP A 28 20.41 6.52 0.91
C ASP A 28 19.09 5.86 1.36
N GLU A 29 17.95 6.52 1.17
CA GLU A 29 16.63 6.19 1.78
C GLU A 29 16.40 6.82 3.17
N LYS A 30 16.27 8.16 3.20
CA LYS A 30 15.58 8.87 4.27
C LYS A 30 14.10 8.46 4.26
N SER A 31 13.80 7.33 4.89
CA SER A 31 12.50 7.02 5.46
C SER A 31 12.23 8.04 6.58
N SER A 32 11.39 9.02 6.29
CA SER A 32 10.74 9.84 7.31
C SER A 32 9.70 8.98 8.03
N ALA A 33 9.98 8.66 9.29
CA ALA A 33 8.97 8.28 10.26
C ALA A 33 9.10 9.20 11.48
N ALA A 34 7.96 9.80 11.85
CA ALA A 34 7.67 10.59 13.04
C ALA A 34 8.28 12.01 13.13
N ASN A 35 7.56 12.97 12.52
CA ASN A 35 7.25 14.22 13.21
C ASN A 35 5.74 14.41 13.15
N TYR A 36 5.07 14.14 14.28
CA TYR A 36 3.82 14.82 14.61
C TYR A 36 4.22 16.23 15.00
N SER A 37 4.01 17.18 14.10
CA SER A 37 3.99 18.60 14.40
C SER A 37 2.60 19.10 14.07
N GLU A 38 1.82 19.40 15.11
CA GLU A 38 0.83 20.47 15.00
C GLU A 38 1.60 21.71 14.57
N GLU A 39 1.39 22.21 13.34
CA GLU A 39 1.41 23.65 12.99
C GLU A 39 1.13 23.86 11.49
N ASN A 40 0.23 24.82 11.22
CA ASN A 40 -0.07 25.47 9.94
C ASN A 40 -0.89 24.69 8.89
N VAL A 41 -2.22 24.76 9.04
CA VAL A 41 -3.16 24.58 7.92
C VAL A 41 -3.03 25.77 6.98
N ASN A 42 -2.21 25.63 5.94
CA ASN A 42 -2.28 26.48 4.74
C ASN A 42 -3.35 25.88 3.81
N PRO A 43 -4.48 26.55 3.53
CA PRO A 43 -5.60 25.99 2.76
C PRO A 43 -5.30 25.70 1.27
N ASN A 44 -4.04 25.81 0.82
CA ASN A 44 -3.66 25.70 -0.58
C ASN A 44 -2.39 24.84 -0.83
N GLU A 45 -1.96 24.04 0.13
CA GLU A 45 -1.03 22.94 -0.17
C GLU A 45 -1.85 21.71 -0.55
N THR A 46 -1.86 21.35 -1.83
CA THR A 46 -2.26 20.02 -2.28
C THR A 46 -1.37 19.02 -1.55
N VAL A 47 -1.89 18.37 -0.51
CA VAL A 47 -1.26 17.20 0.11
C VAL A 47 -0.92 16.26 -1.04
N GLN A 48 0.37 16.03 -1.30
CA GLN A 48 0.80 15.08 -2.33
C GLN A 48 0.47 13.67 -1.83
N ILE A 49 -0.76 13.23 -2.06
CA ILE A 49 -1.21 11.87 -1.74
C ILE A 49 -0.56 10.93 -2.76
N ASN A 50 0.38 10.12 -2.30
CA ASN A 50 1.05 9.12 -3.12
C ASN A 50 0.22 7.83 -3.17
N ALA A 51 -0.55 7.65 -4.23
CA ALA A 51 -1.49 6.53 -4.39
C ALA A 51 -0.77 5.17 -4.45
N GLU A 52 0.39 5.09 -5.08
CA GLU A 52 1.18 3.86 -5.21
C GLU A 52 1.65 3.36 -3.83
N LYS A 53 2.08 4.29 -2.98
CA LYS A 53 2.43 4.00 -1.58
C LYS A 53 1.21 3.50 -0.82
N LEU A 54 0.05 4.13 -0.98
CA LEU A 54 -1.17 3.67 -0.31
C LEU A 54 -1.56 2.25 -0.78
N ILE A 55 -1.49 1.96 -2.07
CA ILE A 55 -1.80 0.64 -2.65
C ILE A 55 -0.86 -0.45 -2.08
N SER A 56 0.45 -0.15 -2.00
CA SER A 56 1.43 -1.10 -1.47
C SER A 56 1.29 -1.33 0.05
N GLN A 57 0.92 -0.28 0.81
CA GLN A 57 0.75 -0.38 2.26
C GLN A 57 -0.59 -0.99 2.70
N ASN A 58 -1.62 -0.97 1.83
CA ASN A 58 -2.97 -1.44 2.15
C ASN A 58 -3.31 -2.82 1.57
N LYS A 59 -2.29 -3.65 1.33
CA LYS A 59 -2.43 -5.06 0.90
C LYS A 59 -3.19 -5.27 -0.42
N CYS A 60 -3.38 -4.24 -1.23
CA CYS A 60 -4.04 -4.36 -2.54
C CYS A 60 -3.31 -5.37 -3.44
N LEU A 61 -1.97 -5.34 -3.40
CA LEU A 61 -1.08 -6.21 -4.18
C LEU A 61 -1.22 -7.70 -3.84
N THR A 62 -1.72 -8.02 -2.63
CA THR A 62 -1.89 -9.41 -2.20
C THR A 62 -2.92 -10.14 -3.07
N CYS A 63 -4.02 -9.48 -3.42
CA CYS A 63 -5.09 -10.08 -4.22
C CYS A 63 -5.04 -9.65 -5.68
N HIS A 64 -4.57 -8.44 -5.98
CA HIS A 64 -4.57 -7.90 -7.35
C HIS A 64 -3.23 -8.05 -8.08
N GLY A 65 -2.26 -8.75 -7.49
CA GLY A 65 -0.93 -8.95 -8.08
C GLY A 65 0.01 -7.78 -7.85
N ARG A 66 1.31 -8.03 -7.98
CA ARG A 66 2.38 -7.04 -7.72
C ARG A 66 2.38 -5.88 -8.71
N ASP A 67 1.90 -6.13 -9.91
CA ASP A 67 1.78 -5.19 -11.04
C ASP A 67 0.35 -4.70 -11.23
N LEU A 68 -0.58 -5.03 -10.33
CA LEU A 68 -2.02 -4.76 -10.47
C LEU A 68 -2.66 -5.46 -11.69
N GLY A 69 -1.94 -6.40 -12.31
CA GLY A 69 -2.38 -7.20 -13.46
C GLY A 69 -3.42 -8.27 -13.10
N GLY A 70 -3.73 -8.43 -11.82
CA GLY A 70 -4.61 -9.47 -11.29
C GLY A 70 -3.84 -10.69 -10.81
N SER A 71 -4.53 -11.55 -10.06
CA SER A 71 -4.01 -12.83 -9.60
C SER A 71 -5.12 -13.88 -9.55
N GLY A 72 -4.83 -15.08 -9.03
CA GLY A 72 -5.87 -16.08 -8.74
C GLY A 72 -6.88 -15.64 -7.66
N MET A 73 -6.55 -14.63 -6.86
CA MET A 73 -7.41 -14.12 -5.78
C MET A 73 -8.21 -12.87 -6.18
N GLY A 74 -7.86 -12.18 -7.26
CA GLY A 74 -8.52 -10.93 -7.61
C GLY A 74 -8.28 -10.51 -9.06
N PRO A 75 -9.22 -9.77 -9.67
CA PRO A 75 -9.10 -9.32 -11.05
C PRO A 75 -8.00 -8.27 -11.24
N SER A 76 -7.66 -7.99 -12.48
CA SER A 76 -6.78 -6.86 -12.80
C SER A 76 -7.43 -5.53 -12.39
N LEU A 77 -6.61 -4.61 -11.89
CA LEU A 77 -6.97 -3.21 -11.68
C LEU A 77 -6.43 -2.29 -12.79
N THR A 78 -6.02 -2.86 -13.93
CA THR A 78 -5.68 -2.11 -15.14
C THR A 78 -6.92 -1.91 -16.00
N ASN A 79 -6.94 -0.82 -16.79
CA ASN A 79 -8.02 -0.50 -17.73
C ASN A 79 -9.41 -0.38 -17.05
N LEU A 80 -9.44 0.10 -15.80
CA LEU A 80 -10.71 0.25 -15.07
C LEU A 80 -11.63 1.30 -15.67
N SER A 81 -11.08 2.30 -16.36
CA SER A 81 -11.84 3.38 -17.02
C SER A 81 -12.83 2.86 -18.08
N ASP A 82 -12.66 1.64 -18.57
CA ASP A 82 -13.60 1.03 -19.53
C ASP A 82 -14.94 0.64 -18.87
N ASN A 83 -14.97 0.50 -17.54
CA ASN A 83 -16.12 -0.06 -16.82
C ASN A 83 -16.46 0.68 -15.52
N TRP A 84 -15.65 1.66 -15.12
CA TRP A 84 -15.80 2.37 -13.86
C TRP A 84 -15.70 3.87 -14.08
N GLU A 85 -16.67 4.58 -13.53
CA GLU A 85 -16.58 6.01 -13.28
C GLU A 85 -15.88 6.28 -11.94
N LYS A 86 -15.25 7.46 -11.80
CA LYS A 86 -14.51 7.83 -10.58
C LYS A 86 -15.34 7.68 -9.30
N ASP A 87 -16.54 8.26 -9.27
CA ASP A 87 -17.38 8.23 -8.08
C ASP A 87 -17.89 6.82 -7.76
N ALA A 88 -18.20 6.03 -8.79
CA ALA A 88 -18.62 4.64 -8.63
C ALA A 88 -17.49 3.80 -8.03
N LEU A 89 -16.24 3.98 -8.50
CA LEU A 89 -15.09 3.27 -7.97
C LEU A 89 -14.79 3.68 -6.53
N ILE A 90 -14.86 4.97 -6.21
CA ILE A 90 -14.70 5.47 -4.83
C ILE A 90 -15.72 4.82 -3.89
N ASN A 91 -16.99 4.78 -4.31
CA ASN A 91 -18.06 4.16 -3.53
C ASN A 91 -17.85 2.65 -3.38
N TYR A 92 -17.40 1.98 -4.43
CA TYR A 92 -17.07 0.55 -4.37
C TYR A 92 -15.92 0.26 -3.41
N LEU A 93 -14.85 1.06 -3.42
CA LEU A 93 -13.74 0.88 -2.49
C LEU A 93 -14.17 1.07 -1.03
N LYS A 94 -15.14 1.95 -0.76
CA LYS A 94 -15.70 2.18 0.59
C LYS A 94 -16.66 1.09 1.03
N ASP A 95 -17.55 0.67 0.13
CA ASP A 95 -18.57 -0.32 0.41
C ASP A 95 -18.82 -1.24 -0.80
N PRO A 96 -17.99 -2.28 -0.99
CA PRO A 96 -18.16 -3.25 -2.06
C PRO A 96 -19.50 -3.99 -1.97
N SER A 97 -20.09 -4.10 -0.77
CA SER A 97 -21.31 -4.86 -0.55
C SER A 97 -22.53 -4.22 -1.24
N SER A 98 -22.52 -2.89 -1.40
CA SER A 98 -23.56 -2.16 -2.14
C SER A 98 -23.59 -2.47 -3.64
N PHE A 99 -22.53 -3.06 -4.20
CA PHE A 99 -22.39 -3.37 -5.62
C PHE A 99 -22.67 -4.85 -5.95
N LEU A 100 -23.01 -5.70 -4.97
CA LEU A 100 -23.16 -7.14 -5.17
C LEU A 100 -24.27 -7.54 -6.16
N ASN A 101 -25.25 -6.66 -6.38
CA ASN A 101 -26.41 -6.94 -7.22
C ASN A 101 -26.17 -6.74 -8.73
N ILE A 102 -24.98 -6.33 -9.15
CA ILE A 102 -24.67 -6.16 -10.58
C ILE A 102 -24.16 -7.48 -11.19
N ALA A 103 -24.61 -7.78 -12.42
CA ALA A 103 -24.27 -9.03 -13.12
C ALA A 103 -22.74 -9.27 -13.21
N ARG A 104 -21.96 -8.22 -13.41
CA ARG A 104 -20.49 -8.29 -13.42
C ARG A 104 -19.92 -8.80 -12.09
N MET A 105 -20.44 -8.35 -10.95
CA MET A 105 -19.94 -8.78 -9.63
C MET A 105 -20.27 -10.24 -9.36
N ALA A 106 -21.44 -10.72 -9.79
CA ALA A 106 -21.77 -12.14 -9.69
C ALA A 106 -20.76 -13.03 -10.44
N VAL A 107 -20.37 -12.63 -11.66
CA VAL A 107 -19.35 -13.35 -12.45
C VAL A 107 -17.98 -13.31 -11.78
N LEU A 108 -17.56 -12.16 -11.24
CA LEU A 108 -16.28 -12.04 -10.54
C LEU A 108 -16.25 -12.89 -9.27
N ARG A 109 -17.33 -12.89 -8.50
CA ARG A 109 -17.45 -13.68 -7.27
C ARG A 109 -17.35 -15.18 -7.53
N GLU A 110 -18.02 -15.66 -8.56
CA GLU A 110 -17.92 -17.06 -8.99
C GLU A 110 -16.48 -17.41 -9.39
N LYS A 111 -15.81 -16.50 -10.11
CA LYS A 111 -14.44 -16.73 -10.61
C LYS A 111 -13.37 -16.71 -9.50
N TYR A 112 -13.46 -15.78 -8.56
CA TYR A 112 -12.43 -15.52 -7.55
C TYR A 112 -12.76 -16.09 -6.16
N GLY A 113 -13.99 -16.57 -5.96
CA GLY A 113 -14.44 -17.23 -4.73
C GLY A 113 -14.43 -16.35 -3.48
N SER A 114 -14.18 -15.04 -3.62
CA SER A 114 -14.10 -14.08 -2.53
C SER A 114 -14.59 -12.71 -2.95
N ASP A 115 -15.23 -12.02 -2.01
CA ASP A 115 -15.69 -10.64 -2.19
C ASP A 115 -14.57 -9.67 -1.76
N MET A 116 -14.42 -8.56 -2.49
CA MET A 116 -13.42 -7.55 -2.15
C MET A 116 -13.77 -6.91 -0.80
N PRO A 117 -12.83 -6.80 0.15
CA PRO A 117 -13.09 -6.14 1.43
C PRO A 117 -13.17 -4.62 1.26
N ALA A 118 -14.00 -3.98 2.10
CA ALA A 118 -14.07 -2.53 2.19
C ALA A 118 -12.74 -1.92 2.68
N VAL A 119 -12.33 -0.83 2.05
CA VAL A 119 -11.13 -0.05 2.42
C VAL A 119 -11.48 0.88 3.57
N LYS A 120 -11.40 0.38 4.80
CA LYS A 120 -11.79 1.13 6.01
C LYS A 120 -10.69 1.97 6.64
N ASN A 121 -9.44 1.72 6.26
CA ASN A 121 -8.27 2.30 6.92
C ASN A 121 -7.75 3.57 6.22
N LEU A 122 -8.48 4.09 5.24
CA LEU A 122 -8.10 5.26 4.45
C LEU A 122 -9.19 6.33 4.53
N SER A 123 -8.77 7.58 4.50
CA SER A 123 -9.63 8.75 4.38
C SER A 123 -10.28 8.84 3.00
N ASN A 124 -11.31 9.68 2.87
CA ASN A 124 -12.00 9.90 1.60
C ASN A 124 -11.05 10.42 0.51
N ASP A 125 -10.11 11.30 0.86
CA ASP A 125 -9.16 11.90 -0.07
C ASP A 125 -8.13 10.86 -0.54
N GLU A 126 -7.67 9.99 0.37
CA GLU A 126 -6.78 8.87 0.03
C GLU A 126 -7.46 7.86 -0.90
N ILE A 127 -8.72 7.51 -0.63
CA ILE A 127 -9.50 6.62 -1.51
C ILE A 127 -9.72 7.27 -2.88
N SER A 128 -10.00 8.58 -2.91
CA SER A 128 -10.15 9.34 -4.15
C SER A 128 -8.87 9.34 -4.98
N ALA A 129 -7.72 9.55 -4.34
CA ALA A 129 -6.41 9.50 -4.99
C ALA A 129 -6.09 8.10 -5.56
N ILE A 130 -6.40 7.03 -4.81
CA ILE A 130 -6.25 5.65 -5.30
C ILE A 130 -7.15 5.42 -6.51
N ALA A 131 -8.45 5.77 -6.41
CA ALA A 131 -9.38 5.57 -7.51
C ALA A 131 -8.93 6.29 -8.78
N GLU A 132 -8.46 7.54 -8.65
CA GLU A 132 -7.95 8.32 -9.78
C GLU A 132 -6.68 7.71 -10.39
N PHE A 133 -5.74 7.23 -9.57
CA PHE A 133 -4.57 6.51 -10.04
C PHE A 133 -4.96 5.25 -10.83
N LEU A 134 -5.86 4.42 -10.28
CA LEU A 134 -6.27 3.17 -10.92
C LEU A 134 -7.03 3.39 -12.23
N LEU A 135 -7.81 4.47 -12.37
CA LEU A 135 -8.50 4.80 -13.61
C LEU A 135 -7.56 5.23 -14.74
N LYS A 136 -6.42 5.83 -14.39
CA LYS A 136 -5.35 6.21 -15.32
C LYS A 136 -4.44 5.04 -15.67
N LEU A 137 -4.46 3.96 -14.88
CA LEU A 137 -3.63 2.79 -15.09
C LEU A 137 -4.12 2.00 -16.31
N LYS A 138 -3.35 2.04 -17.40
CA LYS A 138 -3.61 1.29 -18.64
C LYS A 138 -2.56 0.22 -18.83
N ARG A 139 -2.98 -0.90 -19.41
CA ARG A 139 -2.10 -1.94 -19.92
C ARG A 139 -2.39 -2.15 -21.40
N ASP A 140 -1.33 -2.13 -22.20
CA ASP A 140 -1.34 -2.31 -23.66
C ASP A 140 -1.40 -3.80 -24.05
#